data_AF-A0A7T9DJC5-F1
#
_entry.id   AF-A0A7T9DJC5-F1
#
_cell.length_a   1.000
_cell.length_b   1.000
_cell.length_c   1.000
_cell.angle_alpha   90.00
_cell.angle_beta   90.00
_cell.angle_gamma   90.00
#
_symmetry.space_group_name_H-M   'P 1'
#
loop_
_entity.id
_entity.type
_entity.pdbx_description
1 polymer ?
#
loop_
_entity_poly.entity_id
_entity_poly.type
_entity_poly.pdbx_seq_one_letter_code
_entity_poly.pdbx_strand_id
1 'polypeptide(L)'
;MQTPVMGKLRGKIFQQFVYAQTLRFSELHARTKIGSNLLAYYLNGMIKKGLLEKSVNGYKLTLAAEKYLPFFVPNQESISPLVVVLIACVSDGDILLLQRNKRPYQGLWSLVSGRLLITESLSDAIKRIMREKAEVEVDAHRFVSITYERLLEKGNYQHGFLLMTALVTPKTLVKEKSYLKWFPLAKLPKRKIIASDYWIIQNKLQESVPITEEIIHPKKKMTIMQLLKEK
;
A
#
# COMPACT_ATOMS: atom_id res chain seq x y z
N MET A 1 4.30 4.43 -8.47
CA MET A 1 3.04 5.14 -8.75
C MET A 1 2.66 5.99 -7.55
N GLN A 2 2.79 7.31 -7.70
CA GLN A 2 2.16 8.28 -6.80
C GLN A 2 0.65 8.20 -7.02
N THR A 3 -0.16 8.29 -5.96
CA THR A 3 -1.59 8.55 -6.10
C THR A 3 -1.74 9.76 -7.00
N PRO A 4 -2.50 9.70 -8.11
CA PRO A 4 -2.63 10.86 -8.98
C PRO A 4 -3.27 11.96 -8.15
N VAL A 5 -2.52 13.03 -7.86
CA VAL A 5 -3.07 14.26 -7.28
C VAL A 5 -4.01 14.82 -8.33
N MET A 6 -5.26 14.39 -8.25
CA MET A 6 -6.29 14.75 -9.21
C MET A 6 -6.86 16.09 -8.75
N GLY A 7 -6.70 17.14 -9.56
CA GLY A 7 -7.19 18.47 -9.20
C GLY A 7 -8.67 18.47 -8.80
N LYS A 8 -9.05 19.36 -7.87
CA LYS A 8 -10.36 19.42 -7.18
C LYS A 8 -11.59 19.10 -8.07
N LEU A 9 -11.64 19.68 -9.27
CA LEU A 9 -12.77 19.48 -10.20
C LEU A 9 -12.79 18.09 -10.87
N ARG A 10 -11.62 17.53 -11.21
CA ARG A 10 -11.53 16.14 -11.70
C ARG A 10 -11.91 15.15 -10.61
N GLY A 11 -11.49 15.39 -9.37
CA GLY A 11 -11.91 14.60 -8.21
C GLY A 11 -13.43 14.58 -8.05
N LYS A 12 -14.07 15.75 -8.17
CA LYS A 12 -15.54 15.87 -8.09
C LYS A 12 -16.29 15.06 -9.17
N ILE A 13 -15.75 15.00 -10.39
CA ILE A 13 -16.29 14.17 -11.49
C ILE A 13 -16.07 12.69 -11.18
N PHE A 14 -14.84 12.31 -10.79
CA PHE A 14 -14.48 10.93 -10.51
C PHE A 14 -15.32 10.32 -9.38
N GLN A 15 -15.56 11.08 -8.30
CA GLN A 15 -16.41 10.67 -7.17
C GLN A 15 -17.83 10.25 -7.56
N GLN A 16 -18.37 10.76 -8.67
CA GLN A 16 -19.73 10.38 -9.09
C GLN A 16 -19.80 8.91 -9.50
N PHE A 17 -18.68 8.32 -9.94
CA PHE A 17 -18.58 6.93 -10.36
C PHE A 17 -18.43 5.94 -9.19
N VAL A 18 -18.26 6.43 -7.96
CA VAL A 18 -18.33 5.59 -6.75
C VAL A 18 -19.72 4.96 -6.62
N TYR A 19 -20.76 5.69 -7.01
CA TYR A 19 -22.16 5.28 -6.84
C TYR A 19 -22.85 4.93 -8.16
N ALA A 20 -22.12 4.89 -9.27
CA ALA A 20 -22.69 4.62 -10.59
C ALA A 20 -21.66 4.02 -11.55
N GLN A 21 -22.00 2.91 -12.19
CA GLN A 21 -21.14 2.26 -13.20
C GLN A 21 -21.05 3.07 -14.49
N THR A 22 -22.09 3.84 -14.83
CA THR A 22 -22.13 4.69 -16.02
C THR A 22 -22.94 5.94 -15.72
N LEU A 23 -22.51 7.08 -16.26
CA LEU A 23 -23.22 8.36 -16.10
C LEU A 23 -23.25 9.12 -17.42
N ARG A 24 -24.40 9.68 -17.78
CA ARG A 24 -24.56 10.59 -18.92
C ARG A 24 -23.95 11.96 -18.60
N PHE A 25 -23.71 12.75 -19.65
CA PHE A 25 -23.22 14.12 -19.51
C PHE A 25 -24.17 14.98 -18.64
N SER A 26 -25.47 14.87 -18.88
CA SER A 26 -26.50 15.60 -18.13
C SER A 26 -26.50 15.24 -16.64
N GLU A 27 -26.33 13.96 -16.31
CA GLU A 27 -26.25 13.48 -14.93
C GLU A 27 -24.98 13.99 -14.23
N LEU A 28 -23.84 13.94 -14.92
CA LEU A 28 -22.57 14.49 -14.40
C LEU A 28 -22.68 16.00 -14.20
N HIS A 29 -23.32 16.71 -15.12
CA HIS A 29 -23.56 18.15 -15.01
C HIS A 29 -24.43 18.47 -13.79
N ALA A 30 -25.55 17.78 -13.64
CA ALA A 30 -26.47 17.96 -12.51
C ALA A 30 -25.82 17.64 -11.16
N ARG A 31 -25.09 16.53 -11.06
CA ARG A 31 -24.46 16.08 -9.80
C ARG A 31 -23.24 16.93 -9.41
N THR A 32 -22.42 17.32 -10.38
CA THR A 32 -21.18 18.06 -10.09
C THR A 32 -21.38 19.57 -10.01
N LYS A 33 -22.45 20.11 -10.62
CA LYS A 33 -22.70 21.56 -10.76
C LYS A 33 -21.53 22.30 -11.44
N ILE A 34 -20.75 21.62 -12.28
CA ILE A 34 -19.67 22.20 -13.07
C ILE A 34 -20.28 22.69 -14.39
N GLY A 35 -20.00 23.94 -14.79
CA GLY A 35 -20.54 24.48 -16.05
C GLY A 35 -20.18 23.63 -17.27
N SER A 36 -21.11 23.50 -18.22
CA SER A 36 -21.04 22.57 -19.35
C SER A 36 -19.72 22.56 -20.12
N ASN A 37 -19.19 23.73 -20.50
CA ASN A 37 -17.93 23.82 -21.26
C ASN A 37 -16.74 23.29 -20.46
N LEU A 38 -16.70 23.63 -19.17
CA LEU A 38 -15.63 23.20 -18.27
C LEU A 38 -15.74 21.69 -17.97
N LEU A 39 -16.96 21.18 -17.81
CA LEU A 39 -17.21 19.75 -17.65
C LEU A 39 -16.76 18.97 -18.90
N ALA A 40 -17.11 19.43 -20.10
CA ALA A 40 -16.69 18.82 -21.35
C ALA A 40 -15.15 18.80 -21.49
N TYR A 41 -14.49 19.90 -21.15
CA TYR A 41 -13.03 19.97 -21.12
C TYR A 41 -12.41 18.90 -20.20
N TYR A 42 -12.92 18.76 -18.97
CA TYR A 42 -12.40 17.77 -18.04
C TYR A 42 -12.70 16.33 -18.47
N LEU A 43 -13.90 16.04 -18.98
CA LEU A 43 -14.25 14.71 -19.48
C LEU A 43 -13.33 14.30 -20.64
N ASN A 44 -13.11 15.20 -21.59
CA ASN A 44 -12.18 14.94 -22.69
C ASN A 44 -10.74 14.72 -22.19
N GLY A 45 -10.29 15.52 -21.22
CA GLY A 45 -8.99 15.34 -20.60
C GLY A 45 -8.85 14.02 -19.83
N MET A 46 -9.92 13.56 -19.18
CA MET A 46 -9.95 12.27 -18.46
C MET A 46 -9.99 11.08 -19.43
N ILE A 47 -10.68 11.20 -20.56
CA ILE A 47 -10.64 10.20 -21.63
C ILE A 47 -9.24 10.09 -22.22
N LYS A 48 -8.61 11.22 -22.58
CA LYS A 48 -7.23 11.24 -23.10
C LYS A 48 -6.21 10.62 -22.15
N LYS A 49 -6.46 10.68 -20.83
CA LYS A 49 -5.60 10.08 -19.80
C LYS A 49 -5.95 8.62 -19.49
N GLY A 50 -6.89 8.03 -20.22
CA GLY A 50 -7.34 6.65 -20.00
C GLY A 50 -8.07 6.46 -18.67
N LEU A 51 -8.65 7.51 -18.10
CA LEU A 51 -9.42 7.43 -16.85
C LEU A 51 -10.90 7.13 -17.10
N LEU A 52 -11.43 7.64 -18.21
CA LEU A 52 -12.80 7.42 -18.65
C LEU A 52 -12.82 6.84 -20.05
N GLU A 53 -13.86 6.07 -20.35
CA GLU A 53 -14.21 5.67 -21.70
C GLU A 53 -15.68 6.03 -21.99
N LYS A 54 -15.97 6.28 -23.27
CA LYS A 54 -17.35 6.48 -23.72
C LYS A 54 -17.99 5.12 -23.95
N SER A 55 -19.21 4.98 -23.47
CA SER A 55 -20.11 3.86 -23.70
C SER A 55 -21.38 4.37 -24.39
N VAL A 56 -22.21 3.46 -24.90
CA VAL A 56 -23.52 3.79 -25.49
C VAL A 56 -24.39 4.61 -24.51
N ASN A 57 -24.25 4.35 -23.21
CA ASN A 57 -25.10 4.93 -22.16
C ASN A 57 -24.45 6.12 -21.42
N GLY A 58 -23.30 6.63 -21.88
CA GLY A 58 -22.60 7.75 -21.25
C GLY A 58 -21.12 7.44 -21.01
N TYR A 59 -20.57 7.95 -19.93
CA TYR A 59 -19.17 7.77 -19.55
C TYR A 59 -19.07 6.67 -18.49
N LYS A 60 -18.00 5.90 -18.50
CA LYS A 60 -17.64 4.95 -17.42
C LYS A 60 -16.15 5.02 -17.12
N LEU A 61 -15.75 4.58 -15.93
CA LEU A 61 -14.33 4.40 -15.61
C LEU A 61 -13.75 3.29 -16.49
N THR A 62 -12.49 3.46 -16.89
CA THR A 62 -11.74 2.34 -17.48
C THR A 62 -11.38 1.34 -16.38
N LEU A 63 -11.10 0.09 -16.76
CA LEU A 63 -10.60 -0.92 -15.81
C LEU A 63 -9.35 -0.44 -15.05
N ALA A 64 -8.45 0.27 -15.74
CA ALA A 64 -7.25 0.83 -15.13
C ALA A 64 -7.55 1.95 -14.12
N ALA A 65 -8.71 2.61 -14.23
CA ALA A 65 -9.12 3.69 -13.38
C ALA A 65 -9.97 3.22 -12.19
N GLU A 66 -10.70 2.11 -12.28
CA GLU A 66 -11.52 1.58 -11.18
C GLU A 66 -10.71 1.33 -9.90
N LYS A 67 -9.44 0.93 -10.03
CA LYS A 67 -8.53 0.75 -8.87
C LYS A 67 -8.35 2.00 -8.02
N TYR A 68 -8.74 3.18 -8.53
CA TYR A 68 -8.64 4.42 -7.77
C TYR A 68 -9.90 4.74 -6.95
N LEU A 69 -11.05 4.08 -7.19
CA LEU A 69 -12.31 4.34 -6.49
C LEU A 69 -12.19 4.41 -4.95
N PRO A 70 -11.45 3.49 -4.28
CA PRO A 70 -11.32 3.53 -2.82
C PRO A 70 -10.66 4.80 -2.28
N PHE A 71 -9.88 5.51 -3.11
CA PHE A 71 -9.20 6.75 -2.75
C PHE A 71 -10.05 8.01 -3.01
N PHE A 72 -11.26 7.87 -3.57
CA PHE A 72 -12.14 8.98 -3.94
C PHE A 72 -13.47 8.94 -3.17
N VAL A 73 -13.40 8.92 -1.85
CA VAL A 73 -14.57 9.09 -0.97
C VAL A 73 -14.94 10.59 -0.88
N PRO A 74 -16.23 10.98 -1.02
CA PRO A 74 -16.65 12.37 -0.84
C PRO A 74 -16.30 12.91 0.55
N ASN A 75 -15.90 14.19 0.65
CA ASN A 75 -15.63 14.92 1.89
C ASN A 75 -14.47 14.47 2.79
N GLN A 76 -13.45 13.79 2.26
CA GLN A 76 -12.23 13.55 3.02
C GLN A 76 -11.01 14.12 2.32
N GLU A 77 -10.49 15.21 2.86
CA GLU A 77 -9.05 15.56 2.79
C GLU A 77 -8.19 14.59 3.64
N SER A 78 -8.73 13.44 4.02
CA SER A 78 -8.09 12.46 4.89
C SER A 78 -7.17 11.56 4.07
N ILE A 79 -5.86 11.73 4.29
CA ILE A 79 -4.84 10.86 3.73
C ILE A 79 -4.94 9.49 4.42
N SER A 80 -5.28 8.44 3.66
CA SER A 80 -5.28 7.06 4.17
C SER A 80 -3.85 6.60 4.50
N PRO A 81 -3.66 5.77 5.53
CA PRO A 81 -2.34 5.22 5.82
C PRO A 81 -1.84 4.33 4.68
N LEU A 82 -0.54 4.33 4.47
CA LEU A 82 0.10 3.43 3.52
C LEU A 82 0.26 2.04 4.15
N VAL A 83 -0.19 1.01 3.45
CA VAL A 83 0.07 -0.39 3.84
C VAL A 83 1.48 -0.77 3.39
N VAL A 84 2.32 -1.15 4.35
CA VAL A 84 3.74 -1.44 4.16
C VAL A 84 4.06 -2.79 4.77
N VAL A 85 4.75 -3.64 4.00
CA VAL A 85 5.34 -4.87 4.50
C VAL A 85 6.74 -4.56 5.02
N LEU A 86 6.98 -4.84 6.30
CA LEU A 86 8.29 -4.83 6.94
C LEU A 86 8.82 -6.27 7.03
N ILE A 87 10.12 -6.45 6.80
CA ILE A 87 10.75 -7.77 6.75
C ILE A 87 11.90 -7.78 7.76
N ALA A 88 11.69 -8.48 8.86
CA ALA A 88 12.74 -8.85 9.81
C ALA A 88 13.45 -10.09 9.27
N CYS A 89 14.50 -9.87 8.48
CA CYS A 89 15.34 -10.94 7.95
C CYS A 89 16.44 -11.25 8.96
N VAL A 90 16.42 -12.45 9.54
CA VAL A 90 17.33 -12.87 10.61
C VAL A 90 18.15 -14.07 10.15
N SER A 91 19.45 -14.08 10.50
CA SER A 91 20.36 -15.22 10.34
C SER A 91 21.37 -15.18 11.48
N ASP A 92 21.62 -16.32 12.12
CA ASP A 92 22.71 -16.48 13.12
C ASP A 92 22.71 -15.45 14.27
N GLY A 93 21.52 -14.99 14.70
CA GLY A 93 21.39 -13.99 15.76
C GLY A 93 21.58 -12.54 15.31
N ASP A 94 21.81 -12.33 14.02
CA ASP A 94 21.90 -11.03 13.36
C ASP A 94 20.63 -10.72 12.57
N ILE A 95 20.33 -9.43 12.41
CA ILE A 95 19.21 -8.92 11.61
C ILE A 95 19.72 -8.01 10.50
N LEU A 96 19.17 -8.17 9.31
CA LEU A 96 19.48 -7.34 8.15
C LEU A 96 18.68 -6.03 8.22
N LEU A 97 19.39 -4.90 8.27
CA LEU A 97 18.80 -3.56 8.23
C LEU A 97 19.21 -2.82 6.97
N LEU A 98 18.30 -1.97 6.47
CA LEU A 98 18.49 -1.10 5.33
C LEU A 98 18.51 0.36 5.77
N GLN A 99 19.50 1.13 5.31
CA GLN A 99 19.57 2.57 5.54
C GLN A 99 18.68 3.31 4.53
N ARG A 100 17.79 4.14 5.04
CA ARG A 100 16.80 4.82 4.22
C ARG A 100 17.37 6.03 3.49
N ASN A 101 17.12 6.08 2.18
CA ASN A 101 17.47 7.22 1.33
C ASN A 101 16.30 8.21 1.12
N LYS A 102 15.14 8.00 1.78
CA LYS A 102 13.93 8.80 1.59
C LYS A 102 13.29 9.19 2.92
N ARG A 103 12.73 10.41 2.95
CA ARG A 103 11.88 10.94 4.03
C ARG A 103 10.65 10.03 4.27
N PRO A 104 10.02 10.07 5.46
CA PRO A 104 10.36 10.91 6.63
C PRO A 104 11.61 10.44 7.38
N TYR A 105 11.99 9.17 7.27
CA TYR A 105 13.08 8.57 8.04
C TYR A 105 14.42 8.51 7.29
N GLN A 106 14.73 9.53 6.49
CA GLN A 106 15.97 9.55 5.71
C GLN A 106 17.21 9.49 6.64
N GLY A 107 18.19 8.66 6.30
CA GLY A 107 19.43 8.48 7.05
C GLY A 107 19.35 7.46 8.20
N LEU A 108 18.15 7.08 8.64
CA LEU A 108 17.95 6.05 9.65
C LEU A 108 18.02 4.65 9.04
N TRP A 109 18.47 3.69 9.84
CA TRP A 109 18.30 2.26 9.59
C TRP A 109 16.85 1.85 9.82
N SER A 110 16.38 0.90 9.03
CA SER A 110 15.05 0.32 9.13
C SER A 110 15.09 -1.17 8.80
N LEU A 111 14.03 -1.89 9.15
CA LEU A 111 13.72 -3.16 8.53
C LEU A 111 13.63 -2.98 7.01
N VAL A 112 13.98 -4.04 6.26
CA VAL A 112 13.77 -4.07 4.82
C VAL A 112 12.27 -3.95 4.57
N SER A 113 11.86 -3.04 3.69
CA SER A 113 10.44 -2.68 3.59
C SER A 113 10.01 -2.21 2.23
N GLY A 114 8.73 -2.40 1.92
CA GLY A 114 8.10 -1.98 0.68
C GLY A 114 6.58 -1.88 0.81
N ARG A 115 5.94 -1.15 -0.11
CA ARG A 115 4.48 -1.08 -0.16
C ARG A 115 3.92 -2.43 -0.63
N LEU A 116 2.80 -2.82 -0.04
CA LEU A 116 1.98 -3.90 -0.57
C LEU A 116 1.29 -3.42 -1.87
N LEU A 117 1.36 -4.23 -2.92
CA LEU A 117 0.70 -3.97 -4.18
C LEU A 117 -0.62 -4.75 -4.26
N ILE A 118 -1.62 -4.21 -4.96
CA ILE A 118 -2.94 -4.88 -5.11
C ILE A 118 -2.90 -6.13 -5.99
N THR A 119 -1.77 -6.39 -6.67
CA THR A 119 -1.61 -7.42 -7.68
C THR A 119 -0.77 -8.61 -7.19
N GLU A 120 -0.47 -8.68 -5.89
CA GLU A 120 0.40 -9.70 -5.31
C GLU A 120 -0.17 -10.22 -3.99
N SER A 121 0.19 -11.46 -3.62
CA SER A 121 0.00 -11.95 -2.25
C SER A 121 1.02 -11.34 -1.30
N LEU A 122 0.80 -11.44 0.01
CA LEU A 122 1.76 -11.03 1.03
C LEU A 122 3.08 -11.80 0.91
N SER A 123 3.03 -13.10 0.64
CA SER A 123 4.22 -13.92 0.38
C SER A 123 4.99 -13.40 -0.84
N ASP A 124 4.29 -13.07 -1.92
CA ASP A 124 4.94 -12.53 -3.13
C ASP A 124 5.52 -11.13 -2.89
N ALA A 125 4.84 -10.30 -2.10
CA ALA A 125 5.35 -9.01 -1.67
C ALA A 125 6.69 -9.15 -0.92
N ILE A 126 6.77 -10.06 0.05
CA ILE A 126 7.99 -10.36 0.82
C ILE A 126 9.13 -10.76 -0.13
N LYS A 127 8.89 -11.74 -1.01
CA LYS A 127 9.89 -12.23 -1.98
C LYS A 127 10.36 -11.14 -2.92
N ARG A 128 9.42 -10.37 -3.50
CA ARG A 128 9.73 -9.25 -4.39
C ARG A 128 10.59 -8.21 -3.68
N ILE A 129 10.21 -7.78 -2.48
CA ILE A 129 10.92 -6.76 -1.71
C ILE A 129 12.35 -7.23 -1.39
N MET A 130 12.52 -8.49 -0.97
CA MET A 130 13.85 -9.05 -0.66
C MET A 130 14.71 -9.21 -1.90
N ARG A 131 14.14 -9.65 -3.02
CA ARG A 131 14.86 -9.72 -4.30
C ARG A 131 15.31 -8.33 -4.77
N GLU A 132 14.43 -7.33 -4.74
CA GLU A 132 14.72 -5.97 -5.18
C GLU A 132 15.76 -5.25 -4.31
N LYS A 133 15.73 -5.46 -3.00
CA LYS A 133 16.54 -4.66 -2.04
C LYS A 133 17.77 -5.37 -1.51
N ALA A 134 17.71 -6.70 -1.44
CA ALA A 134 18.75 -7.53 -0.85
C ALA A 134 19.28 -8.60 -1.81
N GLU A 135 18.75 -8.70 -3.04
CA GLU A 135 19.19 -9.66 -4.07
C GLU A 135 19.21 -11.12 -3.56
N VAL A 136 18.23 -11.45 -2.71
CA VAL A 136 18.15 -12.75 -2.04
C VAL A 136 16.74 -13.32 -2.11
N GLU A 137 16.67 -14.64 -2.23
CA GLU A 137 15.43 -15.37 -2.02
C GLU A 137 15.26 -15.67 -0.53
N VAL A 138 14.01 -15.60 -0.07
CA VAL A 138 13.67 -15.89 1.32
C VAL A 138 12.56 -16.93 1.35
N ASP A 139 12.57 -17.75 2.39
CA ASP A 139 11.38 -18.55 2.69
C ASP A 139 10.41 -17.68 3.48
N ALA A 140 9.14 -17.70 3.09
CA ALA A 140 8.11 -16.94 3.80
C ALA A 140 7.88 -17.60 5.16
N HIS A 141 8.16 -16.89 6.25
CA HIS A 141 7.78 -17.33 7.60
C HIS A 141 6.57 -16.50 8.08
N ARG A 142 6.29 -16.56 9.38
CA ARG A 142 5.10 -15.96 10.00
C ARG A 142 5.18 -14.43 10.13
N PHE A 143 4.01 -13.81 10.23
CA PHE A 143 3.87 -12.42 10.66
C PHE A 143 4.02 -12.29 12.17
N VAL A 144 4.72 -11.26 12.63
CA VAL A 144 5.01 -10.98 14.05
C VAL A 144 4.23 -9.81 14.62
N SER A 145 3.77 -8.89 13.76
CA SER A 145 3.16 -7.64 14.20
C SER A 145 2.32 -7.02 13.09
N ILE A 146 1.24 -6.36 13.50
CA ILE A 146 0.55 -5.34 12.72
C ILE A 146 0.60 -4.06 13.56
N THR A 147 1.26 -3.03 13.05
CA THR A 147 1.47 -1.76 13.77
C THR A 147 0.89 -0.60 12.98
N TYR A 148 0.01 0.19 13.60
CA TYR A 148 -0.43 1.46 13.03
C TYR A 148 0.46 2.60 13.50
N GLU A 149 1.38 3.04 12.64
CA GLU A 149 2.30 4.14 12.90
C GLU A 149 1.74 5.46 12.36
N ARG A 150 1.83 6.52 13.16
CA ARG A 150 1.44 7.88 12.76
C ARG A 150 2.57 8.86 13.09
N LEU A 151 3.03 9.59 12.07
CA LEU A 151 4.02 10.63 12.23
C LEU A 151 3.32 11.95 12.55
N LEU A 152 3.49 12.42 13.79
CA LEU A 152 3.02 13.71 14.26
C LEU A 152 4.18 14.70 14.28
N GLU A 153 4.07 15.81 13.56
CA GLU A 153 5.03 16.90 13.59
C GLU A 153 4.31 18.23 13.84
N LYS A 154 4.72 18.98 14.88
CA LYS A 154 4.13 20.27 15.26
C LYS A 154 2.59 20.24 15.36
N GLY A 155 2.06 19.18 15.98
CA GLY A 155 0.61 19.00 16.15
C GLY A 155 -0.15 18.53 14.91
N ASN A 156 0.52 18.31 13.78
CA ASN A 156 -0.10 17.87 12.53
C ASN A 156 0.35 16.45 12.14
N TYR A 157 -0.59 15.58 11.80
CA TYR A 157 -0.28 14.25 11.28
C TYR A 157 0.18 14.36 9.83
N GLN A 158 1.45 14.08 9.57
CA GLN A 158 2.02 14.17 8.22
C GLN A 158 1.91 12.86 7.44
N HIS A 159 2.08 11.72 8.12
CA HIS A 159 2.08 10.39 7.51
C HIS A 159 1.41 9.38 8.42
N GLY A 160 0.77 8.38 7.82
CA GLY A 160 0.28 7.19 8.50
C GLY A 160 0.73 5.93 7.76
N PHE A 161 1.11 4.89 8.50
CA PHE A 161 1.51 3.60 7.96
C PHE A 161 0.82 2.47 8.71
N LEU A 162 0.24 1.52 7.99
CA LEU A 162 -0.12 0.22 8.53
C LEU A 162 1.01 -0.75 8.18
N LEU A 163 1.80 -1.11 9.18
CA LEU A 163 3.01 -1.91 9.06
C LEU A 163 2.68 -3.37 9.35
N MET A 164 2.82 -4.24 8.36
CA MET A 164 2.71 -5.70 8.52
C MET A 164 4.12 -6.27 8.56
N THR A 165 4.56 -6.77 9.71
CA THR A 165 5.93 -7.26 9.85
C THR A 165 5.99 -8.77 9.73
N ALA A 166 6.75 -9.27 8.76
CA ALA A 166 7.11 -10.67 8.63
C ALA A 166 8.51 -10.93 9.20
N LEU A 167 8.66 -12.03 9.93
CA LEU A 167 9.97 -12.62 10.21
C LEU A 167 10.32 -13.53 9.02
N VAL A 168 11.57 -13.54 8.58
CA VAL A 168 12.05 -14.44 7.53
C VAL A 168 13.49 -14.85 7.80
N THR A 169 13.89 -15.97 7.17
CA THR A 169 15.28 -16.42 7.08
C THR A 169 15.69 -16.37 5.61
N PRO A 170 16.87 -15.83 5.26
CA PRO A 170 17.31 -15.82 3.88
C PRO A 170 17.83 -17.20 3.46
N LYS A 171 17.63 -17.58 2.18
CA LYS A 171 18.16 -18.86 1.66
C LYS A 171 19.67 -18.89 1.56
N THR A 172 20.28 -17.73 1.36
CA THR A 172 21.72 -17.54 1.31
C THR A 172 22.07 -16.28 2.08
N LEU A 173 23.27 -16.22 2.65
CA LEU A 173 23.71 -15.05 3.37
C LEU A 173 23.73 -13.83 2.44
N VAL A 174 23.03 -12.77 2.86
CA VAL A 174 22.96 -11.53 2.09
C VAL A 174 24.31 -10.84 2.14
N LYS A 175 24.85 -10.50 0.96
CA LYS A 175 26.06 -9.68 0.84
C LYS A 175 25.77 -8.24 1.28
N GLU A 176 26.53 -7.77 2.27
CA GLU A 176 26.40 -6.40 2.76
C GLU A 176 26.73 -5.35 1.70
N LYS A 177 26.08 -4.20 1.84
CA LYS A 177 26.30 -2.98 1.05
C LYS A 177 26.42 -1.81 2.02
N SER A 178 26.85 -0.63 1.52
CA SER A 178 26.95 0.58 2.36
C SER A 178 25.62 0.92 3.07
N TYR A 179 24.49 0.64 2.42
CA TYR A 179 23.13 0.90 2.89
C TYR A 179 22.37 -0.36 3.35
N LEU A 180 22.99 -1.54 3.40
CA LEU A 180 22.33 -2.80 3.76
C LEU A 180 23.31 -3.66 4.55
N LYS A 181 23.07 -3.85 5.85
CA LYS A 181 24.04 -4.48 6.76
C LYS A 181 23.38 -5.37 7.78
N TRP A 182 24.11 -6.38 8.22
CA TRP A 182 23.77 -7.21 9.37
C TRP A 182 24.12 -6.49 10.66
N PHE A 183 23.22 -6.60 11.64
CA PHE A 183 23.42 -6.07 12.97
C PHE A 183 23.09 -7.17 13.98
N PRO A 184 23.92 -7.37 15.02
CA PRO A 184 23.56 -8.29 16.09
C PRO A 184 22.24 -7.86 16.76
N LEU A 185 21.31 -8.80 16.95
CA LEU A 185 20.05 -8.54 17.66
C LEU A 185 20.31 -7.98 19.07
N ALA A 186 21.41 -8.41 19.71
CA ALA A 186 21.86 -7.91 21.00
C ALA A 186 22.46 -6.49 20.95
N LYS A 187 22.86 -6.00 19.76
CA LYS A 187 23.59 -4.73 19.58
C LYS A 187 23.08 -3.92 18.40
N LEU A 188 21.80 -3.59 18.44
CA LEU A 188 21.17 -2.71 17.44
C LEU A 188 21.72 -1.27 17.52
N PRO A 189 21.73 -0.52 16.40
CA PRO A 189 22.23 0.85 16.34
C PRO A 189 21.24 1.85 16.96
N LYS A 190 21.14 1.84 18.30
CA LYS A 190 20.23 2.71 19.09
C LYS A 190 20.35 4.17 18.63
N ARG A 191 19.21 4.87 18.55
CA ARG A 191 19.07 6.26 18.05
C ARG A 191 19.39 6.49 16.56
N LYS A 192 19.87 5.48 15.82
CA LYS A 192 20.09 5.54 14.37
C LYS A 192 19.17 4.57 13.60
N ILE A 193 18.21 3.98 14.27
CA ILE A 193 17.16 3.11 13.71
C ILE A 193 15.79 3.77 13.93
N ILE A 194 14.82 3.51 13.05
CA ILE A 194 13.43 3.94 13.26
C ILE A 194 12.92 3.38 14.60
N ALA A 195 12.27 4.22 15.40
CA ALA A 195 11.86 3.86 16.75
C ALA A 195 10.86 2.69 16.78
N SER A 196 9.90 2.65 15.85
CA SER A 196 8.94 1.55 15.72
C SER A 196 9.63 0.24 15.32
N ASP A 197 10.51 0.27 14.32
CA ASP A 197 11.30 -0.91 13.92
C ASP A 197 12.13 -1.45 15.08
N TYR A 198 12.83 -0.58 15.81
CA TYR A 198 13.57 -0.97 17.01
C TYR A 198 12.66 -1.64 18.05
N TRP A 199 11.50 -1.04 18.32
CA TRP A 199 10.54 -1.61 19.27
C TRP A 199 10.01 -2.97 18.81
N ILE A 200 9.68 -3.14 17.53
CA ILE A 200 9.23 -4.41 16.95
C ILE A 200 10.31 -5.48 17.09
N ILE A 201 11.56 -5.16 16.74
CA ILE A 201 12.69 -6.11 16.85
C ILE A 201 12.88 -6.57 18.31
N GLN A 202 12.74 -5.67 19.27
CA GLN A 202 12.96 -6.00 20.69
C GLN A 202 11.80 -6.75 21.33
N ASN A 203 10.56 -6.54 20.87
CA ASN A 203 9.37 -6.96 21.61
C ASN A 203 8.46 -7.94 20.86
N LYS A 204 8.61 -8.08 19.54
CA LYS A 204 7.61 -8.78 18.71
C LYS A 204 8.16 -9.96 17.92
N LEU A 205 9.47 -10.14 17.76
CA LEU A 205 10.00 -11.20 16.90
C LEU A 205 9.56 -12.62 17.29
N GLN A 206 9.26 -12.86 18.57
CA GLN A 206 8.79 -14.16 19.06
C GLN A 206 7.27 -14.37 18.90
N GLU A 207 6.52 -13.32 18.57
CA GLU A 207 5.07 -13.37 18.44
C GLU A 207 4.63 -13.97 17.10
N SER A 208 3.37 -14.40 17.03
CA SER A 208 2.74 -14.84 15.80
C SER A 208 1.39 -14.16 15.63
N VAL A 209 1.20 -13.50 14.48
CA VAL A 209 -0.07 -12.86 14.11
C VAL A 209 -0.67 -13.62 12.93
N PRO A 210 -1.87 -14.21 13.06
CA PRO A 210 -2.54 -14.86 11.95
C PRO A 210 -2.98 -13.82 10.90
N ILE A 211 -2.78 -14.14 9.63
CA ILE A 211 -3.19 -13.30 8.50
C ILE A 211 -3.96 -14.17 7.50
N THR A 212 -5.08 -13.64 7.00
CA THR A 212 -5.89 -14.26 5.96
C THR A 212 -5.85 -13.41 4.69
N GLU A 213 -5.72 -14.06 3.54
CA GLU A 213 -5.77 -13.42 2.22
C GLU A 213 -6.85 -14.07 1.35
N GLU A 214 -7.60 -13.26 0.60
CA GLU A 214 -8.64 -13.74 -0.32
C GLU A 214 -8.61 -12.98 -1.64
N ILE A 215 -8.80 -13.68 -2.76
CA ILE A 215 -8.97 -13.09 -4.09
C ILE A 215 -10.41 -13.29 -4.57
N ILE A 216 -11.21 -12.22 -4.47
CA ILE A 216 -12.61 -12.24 -4.90
C ILE A 216 -12.69 -11.99 -6.41
N HIS A 217 -13.39 -12.89 -7.12
CA HIS A 217 -13.65 -12.77 -8.56
C HIS A 217 -15.12 -12.39 -8.80
N PRO A 218 -15.47 -11.12 -9.09
CA PRO A 218 -16.86 -10.64 -9.07
C PRO A 218 -17.82 -11.35 -10.03
N LYS A 219 -17.31 -12.01 -11.08
CA LYS A 219 -18.11 -12.71 -12.10
C LYS A 219 -18.18 -14.23 -11.93
N LYS A 220 -17.45 -14.81 -10.97
CA LYS A 220 -17.66 -16.20 -10.57
C LYS A 220 -18.71 -16.18 -9.46
N LYS A 221 -19.89 -16.75 -9.71
CA LYS A 221 -20.88 -17.00 -8.65
C LYS A 221 -20.16 -17.73 -7.52
N MET A 222 -20.03 -17.11 -6.36
CA MET A 222 -19.72 -17.85 -5.13
C MET A 222 -20.86 -18.83 -4.91
N THR A 223 -20.58 -20.13 -5.02
CA THR A 223 -21.49 -21.15 -4.50
C THR A 223 -21.47 -21.05 -2.99
N ILE A 224 -22.65 -20.92 -2.39
CA ILE A 224 -22.91 -20.85 -0.93
C ILE A 224 -22.16 -21.96 -0.14
N MET A 225 -21.76 -23.04 -0.80
CA MET A 225 -21.00 -24.17 -0.22
C MET A 225 -19.56 -23.87 0.23
N GLN A 226 -18.97 -22.70 -0.06
CA GLN A 226 -17.64 -22.34 0.46
C GLN A 226 -17.68 -21.50 1.76
N LEU A 227 -18.84 -20.99 2.15
CA LEU A 227 -19.03 -20.16 3.36
C LEU A 227 -19.22 -20.99 4.66
N LEU A 228 -19.24 -22.32 4.59
CA LEU A 228 -19.60 -23.20 5.72
C LEU A 228 -18.48 -24.18 6.15
N LYS A 229 -17.24 -24.04 5.67
CA LYS A 229 -16.13 -24.93 6.06
C LYS A 229 -15.20 -24.38 7.16
N GLU A 230 -15.55 -23.27 7.79
CA GLU A 230 -14.91 -22.78 9.02
C GLU A 230 -15.94 -22.69 10.16
N LYS A 231 -16.47 -23.83 10.56
CA LYS A 231 -17.01 -24.06 11.91
C LYS A 231 -16.29 -25.23 12.53
#